data_AF-A0A0S8AK15-F1
#
_entry.id   AF-A0A0S8AK15-F1
#
_cell.length_a   1.000
_cell.length_b   1.000
_cell.length_c   1.000
_cell.angle_alpha   90.00
_cell.angle_beta   90.00
_cell.angle_gamma   90.00
#
_symmetry.space_group_name_H-M   'P 1'
#
loop_
_entity.id
_entity.type
_entity.pdbx_description
1 polymer ?
#
loop_
_entity_poly.entity_id
_entity_poly.type
_entity_poly.pdbx_seq_one_letter_code
_entity_poly.pdbx_strand_id
1 'polypeptide(L)'
;MICFSVITTVIVCSGNEQFPAGKVLFDEAHGQKFLVNDTGPLGLSGLAAVFSRQGFSLSTNSAPLDQQTLADIDILVISGSFVPYSSGEISAIQKFLSEG
;
A
#
# COMPACT_ATOMS: atom_id res chain seq x y z
N MET A 1 -23.66 -13.94 -56.25
CA MET A 1 -24.34 -13.28 -55.11
C MET A 1 -23.43 -13.41 -53.91
N ILE A 2 -22.87 -12.29 -53.48
CA ILE A 2 -21.99 -12.15 -52.32
C ILE A 2 -22.87 -12.13 -51.07
N CYS A 3 -22.54 -12.92 -50.05
CA CYS A 3 -22.90 -12.58 -48.68
C CYS A 3 -21.80 -13.10 -47.76
N PHE A 4 -20.69 -12.35 -47.72
CA PHE A 4 -19.67 -12.47 -46.69
C PHE A 4 -20.30 -11.97 -45.38
N SER A 5 -20.43 -12.83 -44.38
CA SER A 5 -20.67 -12.41 -43.00
C SER A 5 -19.49 -12.86 -42.17
N VAL A 6 -18.42 -12.07 -42.21
CA VAL A 6 -17.26 -12.20 -41.33
C VAL A 6 -17.73 -11.70 -39.96
N ILE A 7 -18.12 -12.62 -39.09
CA ILE A 7 -18.32 -12.33 -37.68
C ILE A 7 -16.92 -12.14 -37.08
N THR A 8 -16.46 -10.88 -37.10
CA THR A 8 -15.27 -10.45 -36.39
C THR A 8 -15.57 -10.56 -34.90
N THR A 9 -15.22 -11.69 -34.28
CA THR A 9 -15.12 -11.79 -32.83
C THR A 9 -14.02 -10.83 -32.38
N VAL A 10 -14.41 -9.63 -31.99
CA VAL A 10 -13.53 -8.75 -31.20
C VAL A 10 -13.40 -9.42 -29.83
N ILE A 11 -12.34 -10.20 -29.64
CA ILE A 11 -11.87 -10.53 -28.30
C ILE A 11 -11.35 -9.22 -27.73
N VAL A 12 -12.21 -8.49 -27.02
CA VAL A 12 -11.75 -7.44 -26.11
C VAL A 12 -11.05 -8.16 -24.98
N CYS A 13 -9.74 -8.37 -25.11
CA CYS A 13 -8.89 -8.61 -23.96
C CYS A 13 -8.94 -7.32 -23.15
N SER A 14 -9.90 -7.20 -22.23
CA SER A 14 -9.83 -6.22 -21.14
C SER A 14 -8.67 -6.63 -20.25
N GLY A 15 -7.45 -6.35 -20.71
CA GLY A 15 -6.27 -6.36 -19.87
C GLY A 15 -6.41 -5.21 -18.90
N ASN A 16 -7.13 -5.43 -17.80
CA ASN A 16 -6.74 -4.75 -16.58
C ASN A 16 -5.36 -5.34 -16.27
N GLU A 17 -4.32 -4.64 -16.69
CA GLU A 17 -2.97 -4.83 -16.14
C GLU A 17 -3.05 -4.43 -14.67
N GLN A 18 -3.64 -5.31 -13.87
CA GLN A 18 -3.65 -5.19 -12.43
C GLN A 18 -2.27 -5.66 -12.01
N PHE A 19 -1.32 -4.72 -11.94
CA PHE A 19 -0.06 -4.95 -11.26
C PHE A 19 -0.37 -5.69 -9.95
N PRO A 20 0.34 -6.78 -9.62
CA PRO A 20 0.13 -7.45 -8.34
C PRO A 20 0.28 -6.37 -7.27
N ALA A 21 -0.83 -6.06 -6.62
CA ALA A 21 -0.89 -4.92 -5.74
C ALA A 21 0.02 -5.21 -4.54
N GLY A 22 0.93 -4.28 -4.28
CA GLY A 22 2.01 -4.44 -3.32
C GLY A 22 1.56 -4.56 -1.86
N LYS A 23 2.52 -4.56 -0.96
CA LYS A 23 2.31 -4.54 0.49
C LYS A 23 2.40 -3.11 1.02
N VAL A 24 1.39 -2.71 1.76
CA VAL A 24 1.33 -1.42 2.47
C VAL A 24 1.53 -1.68 3.95
N LEU A 25 2.47 -0.96 4.55
CA LEU A 25 2.71 -0.96 5.99
C LEU A 25 2.25 0.38 6.58
N PHE A 26 1.35 0.32 7.54
CA PHE A 26 0.96 1.47 8.36
C PHE A 26 1.79 1.45 9.65
N ASP A 27 2.55 2.53 9.88
CA ASP A 27 3.31 2.68 11.13
C ASP A 27 2.38 3.11 12.28
N GLU A 28 2.44 2.35 13.37
CA GLU A 28 1.74 2.58 14.64
C GLU A 28 2.72 2.54 15.84
N ALA A 29 4.03 2.43 15.60
CA ALA A 29 5.05 2.31 16.64
C ALA A 29 5.40 3.65 17.32
N HIS A 30 5.09 4.76 16.67
CA HIS A 30 5.53 6.11 17.04
C HIS A 30 4.41 6.99 17.62
N GLY A 31 3.46 6.35 18.30
CA GLY A 31 2.38 7.04 19.01
C GLY A 31 1.28 7.60 18.12
N GLN A 32 1.19 7.13 16.87
CA GLN A 32 0.13 7.48 15.93
C GLN A 32 -1.25 7.33 16.57
N LYS A 33 -2.10 8.33 16.34
CA LYS A 33 -3.49 8.34 16.83
C LYS A 33 -4.50 8.00 15.74
N PHE A 34 -4.06 8.03 14.49
CA PHE A 34 -4.87 7.72 13.32
C PHE A 34 -4.61 6.27 12.93
N LEU A 35 -5.44 5.36 13.43
CA LEU A 35 -5.22 3.90 13.30
C LEU A 35 -6.00 3.33 12.11
N VAL A 36 -5.50 2.23 11.55
CA VAL A 36 -6.12 1.54 10.40
C VAL A 36 -7.50 0.96 10.74
N ASN A 37 -7.70 0.54 11.99
CA ASN A 37 -8.95 -0.03 12.47
C ASN A 37 -9.95 1.02 13.01
N ASP A 38 -9.57 2.29 13.07
CA ASP A 38 -10.46 3.36 13.54
C ASP A 38 -11.39 3.84 12.41
N THR A 39 -12.70 3.77 12.66
CA THR A 39 -13.77 4.23 11.74
C THR A 39 -14.23 5.64 12.02
N GLY A 40 -13.63 6.33 13.00
CA GLY A 40 -13.89 7.74 13.28
C GLY A 40 -13.41 8.67 12.16
N PRO A 41 -13.79 9.96 12.19
CA PRO A 41 -13.47 10.92 11.13
C PRO A 41 -11.98 11.12 10.84
N LEU A 42 -11.12 10.79 11.81
CA LEU A 42 -9.66 10.91 11.71
C LEU A 42 -8.97 9.54 11.60
N GLY A 43 -9.73 8.44 11.71
CA GLY A 43 -9.20 7.09 11.54
C GLY A 43 -8.82 6.80 10.09
N LEU A 44 -7.91 5.85 9.90
CA LEU A 44 -7.39 5.51 8.57
C LEU A 44 -8.14 4.36 7.90
N SER A 45 -9.22 3.84 8.48
CA SER A 45 -10.01 2.74 7.89
C SER A 45 -10.51 3.06 6.48
N GLY A 46 -10.87 4.32 6.20
CA GLY A 46 -11.25 4.76 4.86
C GLY A 46 -10.10 4.68 3.85
N LEU A 47 -8.89 5.08 4.26
CA LEU A 47 -7.68 5.00 3.44
C LEU A 47 -7.26 3.53 3.22
N ALA A 48 -7.29 2.72 4.28
CA ALA A 48 -7.05 1.28 4.19
C ALA A 48 -8.02 0.62 3.21
N ALA A 49 -9.31 0.96 3.26
CA ALA A 49 -10.29 0.46 2.31
C ALA A 49 -10.00 0.86 0.86
N VAL A 50 -9.38 2.02 0.61
CA VAL A 50 -8.93 2.41 -0.75
C VAL A 50 -7.84 1.46 -1.23
N PHE A 51 -6.80 1.21 -0.44
CA PHE A 51 -5.73 0.30 -0.80
C PHE A 51 -6.21 -1.14 -0.99
N SER A 52 -7.05 -1.65 -0.06
CA SER A 52 -7.62 -3.00 -0.18
C SER A 52 -8.49 -3.15 -1.43
N ARG A 53 -9.29 -2.14 -1.80
CA ARG A 53 -10.09 -2.17 -3.05
C ARG A 53 -9.22 -2.17 -4.30
N GLN A 54 -8.00 -1.65 -4.23
CA GLN A 54 -7.03 -1.70 -5.31
C GLN A 54 -6.22 -3.01 -5.33
N GLY A 55 -6.40 -3.87 -4.33
CA GLY A 55 -5.80 -5.20 -4.22
C GLY A 55 -4.59 -5.29 -3.31
N PHE A 56 -4.16 -4.18 -2.68
CA PHE A 56 -2.95 -4.18 -1.85
C PHE A 56 -3.13 -5.01 -0.58
N SER A 57 -2.06 -5.70 -0.17
CA SER A 57 -2.00 -6.36 1.14
C SER A 57 -1.65 -5.35 2.21
N LEU A 58 -2.46 -5.26 3.27
CA LEU A 58 -2.25 -4.29 4.35
C LEU A 58 -1.67 -4.96 5.58
N SER A 59 -0.76 -4.25 6.25
CA SER A 59 -0.22 -4.62 7.55
C SER A 59 0.01 -3.38 8.40
N THR A 60 0.02 -3.55 9.72
CA THR A 60 0.44 -2.51 10.67
C THR A 60 1.73 -2.94 11.34
N ASN A 61 2.52 -1.97 11.79
CA ASN A 61 3.72 -2.23 12.57
C ASN A 61 3.71 -1.41 13.87
N SER A 62 4.00 -2.06 14.99
CA SER A 62 4.11 -1.43 16.31
C SER A 62 5.51 -1.56 16.93
N ALA A 63 6.50 -2.01 16.15
CA ALA A 63 7.91 -2.09 16.53
C ALA A 63 8.76 -1.03 15.81
N PRO A 64 10.00 -0.75 16.24
CA PRO A 64 10.89 0.15 15.52
C PRO A 64 11.07 -0.23 14.04
N LEU A 65 11.18 0.76 13.16
CA LEU A 65 11.35 0.52 11.72
C LEU A 65 12.80 0.16 11.38
N ASP A 66 13.02 -1.05 10.88
CA ASP A 66 14.32 -1.50 10.40
C ASP A 66 14.27 -2.04 8.97
N GLN A 67 15.43 -2.42 8.44
CA GLN A 67 15.52 -2.99 7.10
C GLN A 67 14.73 -4.29 6.95
N GLN A 68 14.60 -5.09 8.01
CA GLN A 68 13.89 -6.36 7.96
C GLN A 68 12.39 -6.13 7.85
N THR A 69 11.88 -5.15 8.58
CA THR A 69 10.48 -4.72 8.57
C THR A 69 10.08 -4.12 7.21
N LEU A 70 11.01 -3.42 6.54
CA LEU A 70 10.76 -2.72 5.28
C LEU A 70 11.13 -3.52 4.01
N ALA A 71 11.88 -4.62 4.11
CA ALA A 71 12.43 -5.35 2.95
C ALA A 71 11.40 -5.82 1.92
N ASP A 72 10.18 -6.09 2.38
CA ASP A 72 9.10 -6.74 1.63
C ASP A 72 7.88 -5.83 1.46
N ILE A 73 8.03 -4.54 1.79
CA ILE A 73 6.99 -3.51 1.77
C ILE A 73 7.21 -2.62 0.57
N ASP A 74 6.14 -2.25 -0.14
CA ASP A 74 6.20 -1.33 -1.28
C ASP A 74 5.79 0.09 -0.86
N ILE A 75 4.96 0.22 0.18
CA ILE A 75 4.44 1.52 0.64
C ILE A 75 4.48 1.59 2.17
N LEU A 76 5.17 2.60 2.70
CA LEU A 76 5.15 2.96 4.11
C LEU A 76 4.24 4.17 4.35
N VAL A 77 3.27 4.03 5.25
CA VAL A 77 2.34 5.10 5.67
C VAL A 77 2.67 5.52 7.09
N ILE A 78 3.14 6.76 7.26
CA ILE A 78 3.36 7.41 8.56
C ILE A 78 2.33 8.53 8.73
N SER A 79 1.41 8.38 9.68
CA SER A 79 0.32 9.33 9.91
C SER A 79 0.35 9.92 11.32
N GLY A 80 0.92 11.13 11.44
CA GLY A 80 1.00 11.84 12.72
C GLY A 80 1.86 11.10 13.76
N SER A 81 3.18 11.11 13.57
CA SER A 81 4.12 10.59 14.56
C SER A 81 4.20 11.55 15.76
N PHE A 82 4.04 11.01 16.96
CA PHE A 82 4.11 11.76 18.24
C PHE A 82 5.32 11.34 19.09
N VAL A 83 6.03 10.30 18.68
CA VAL A 83 7.28 9.82 19.30
C VAL A 83 8.41 9.94 18.27
N PRO A 84 9.55 10.53 18.63
CA PRO A 84 10.67 10.67 17.69
C PRO A 84 11.19 9.30 17.22
N TYR A 85 11.53 9.21 15.93
CA TYR A 85 12.29 8.09 15.38
C TYR A 85 13.74 8.16 15.83
N SER A 86 14.35 6.99 16.05
CA SER A 86 15.78 6.88 16.25
C SER A 86 16.57 7.16 14.95
N SER A 87 17.87 7.44 15.08
CA SER A 87 18.76 7.61 13.92
C SER A 87 18.86 6.33 13.07
N GLY A 88 18.74 5.15 13.69
CA GLY A 88 18.71 3.87 12.98
C GLY A 88 17.47 3.72 12.11
N GLU A 89 16.31 4.11 12.63
CA GLU A 89 15.04 4.07 11.89
C GLU A 89 15.04 5.08 10.74
N ILE A 90 15.52 6.30 10.97
CA ILE A 90 15.67 7.31 9.91
C ILE A 90 16.56 6.76 8.79
N SER A 91 17.67 6.09 9.14
CA SER A 91 18.58 5.48 8.17
C SER A 91 17.90 4.35 7.39
N ALA A 92 17.08 3.52 8.05
CA ALA A 92 16.30 2.46 7.41
C ALA A 92 15.25 3.03 6.44
N ILE A 93 14.52 4.07 6.85
CA ILE A 93 13.52 4.77 6.02
C ILE A 93 14.20 5.42 4.81
N GLN A 94 15.35 6.08 4.99
CA GLN A 94 16.10 6.67 3.89
C GLN A 94 16.57 5.61 2.89
N LYS A 95 17.02 4.45 3.38
CA LYS A 95 17.39 3.32 2.54
C LYS A 95 16.18 2.79 1.75
N PHE A 96 15.06 2.56 2.42
CA PHE A 96 13.79 2.16 1.79
C PHE A 96 13.42 3.12 0.63
N LEU A 97 13.41 4.43 0.88
CA LEU A 97 13.13 5.43 -0.15
C LEU A 97 14.12 5.44 -1.32
N SER A 98 15.37 5.01 -1.09
CA SER A 98 16.40 4.93 -2.14
C SER A 98 16.30 3.66 -2.99
N GLU A 99 15.61 2.63 -2.51
CA GLU A 99 15.49 1.32 -3.16
C GLU A 99 14.20 1.20 -3.99
N GLY A 100 13.18 2.01 -3.72
CA GLY A 100 11.95 2.12 -4.50
C GLY A 100 10.77 1.39 -3.88
#